data_AF-A0A6B3NEE8-F1
#
_entry.id   AF-A0A6B3NEE8-F1
#
_cell.length_a   1.000
_cell.length_b   1.000
_cell.length_c   1.000
_cell.angle_alpha   90.00
_cell.angle_beta   90.00
_cell.angle_gamma   90.00
#
_symmetry.space_group_name_H-M   'P 1'
#
loop_
_entity.id
_entity.type
_entity.pdbx_description
1 polymer ?
#
loop_
_entity_poly.entity_id
_entity_poly.type
_entity_poly.pdbx_seq_one_letter_code
_entity_poly.pdbx_strand_id
1 'polypeptide(L)'
;MKLNLIKQRSLWWGLSGAIILAGLIAMAISVAQLGAPLRLGLDFVGGTRLQLERECTQAENCEQPIDLAVVREVMNGQNLGNSSIQILGKDQQALTIRTKTLDVEERTQLQTALSQKIGTFDPQSAQIDTVGPTLGQQLLVSGLLALILALAGIFIYLSIRFQFDYALFAFVALLHDVLIAIGIFSILGLVLGVEVNSLFVVALLTIIGFSVNDTVVIYDRVREVIKLSPGEHINQIVENAVNRSEEHTNSSHYYGLTSYAVFCLKKKKKKE
;
A
#
# COMPACT_ATOMS: atom_id res chain seq x y z
N MET A 1 18.30 -23.39 13.22
CA MET A 1 19.48 -22.69 12.66
C MET A 1 19.70 -21.45 13.51
N LYS A 2 20.90 -21.18 14.05
CA LYS A 2 21.13 -19.98 14.88
C LYS A 2 21.40 -18.78 13.98
N LEU A 3 20.59 -17.74 14.10
CA LEU A 3 20.78 -16.49 13.37
C LEU A 3 21.63 -15.51 14.18
N ASN A 4 22.51 -14.80 13.49
CA ASN A 4 23.37 -13.74 14.04
C ASN A 4 22.85 -12.35 13.60
N LEU A 5 21.67 -11.98 14.10
CA LEU A 5 20.97 -10.72 13.83
C LEU A 5 21.82 -9.50 14.17
N ILE A 6 22.57 -9.57 15.26
CA ILE A 6 23.32 -8.42 15.79
C ILE A 6 24.51 -8.07 14.90
N LYS A 7 25.11 -9.08 14.26
CA LYS A 7 26.18 -8.89 13.28
C LYS A 7 25.64 -8.28 11.99
N GLN A 8 24.45 -8.70 11.57
CA GLN A 8 23.85 -8.28 10.31
C GLN A 8 23.03 -6.98 10.40
N ARG A 9 22.77 -6.45 11.60
CA ARG A 9 21.90 -5.27 11.79
C ARG A 9 22.22 -4.12 10.86
N SER A 10 23.50 -3.74 10.69
CA SER A 10 23.85 -2.56 9.89
C SER A 10 23.44 -2.69 8.41
N LEU A 11 23.45 -3.92 7.87
CA LEU A 11 23.01 -4.20 6.52
C LEU A 11 21.50 -4.00 6.40
N TRP A 12 20.72 -4.59 7.32
CA TRP A 12 19.26 -4.46 7.32
C TRP A 12 18.78 -3.02 7.50
N TRP A 13 19.43 -2.25 8.39
CA TRP A 13 19.13 -0.83 8.57
C TRP A 13 19.53 0.01 7.35
N GLY A 14 20.65 -0.30 6.71
CA GLY A 14 21.06 0.38 5.48
C GLY A 14 20.09 0.13 4.34
N LEU A 15 19.66 -1.13 4.17
CA LEU A 15 18.68 -1.52 3.16
C LEU A 15 17.32 -0.86 3.41
N SER A 16 16.79 -0.95 4.64
CA SER A 16 15.49 -0.38 4.95
C SER A 16 15.51 1.16 4.87
N GLY A 17 16.58 1.79 5.35
CA GLY A 17 16.80 3.23 5.22
C GLY A 17 16.88 3.69 3.76
N ALA A 18 17.54 2.93 2.89
CA ALA A 18 17.59 3.23 1.46
C ALA A 18 16.21 3.14 0.80
N ILE A 19 15.41 2.12 1.13
CA ILE A 19 14.04 1.96 0.62
C ILE A 19 13.15 3.12 1.11
N ILE A 20 13.22 3.48 2.38
CA ILE A 20 12.46 4.60 2.93
C ILE A 20 12.87 5.90 2.25
N LEU A 21 14.17 6.15 2.08
CA LEU A 21 14.66 7.36 1.40
C LEU A 21 14.16 7.44 -0.04
N ALA A 22 14.24 6.35 -0.80
CA ALA A 22 13.70 6.28 -2.16
C ALA A 22 12.18 6.53 -2.16
N GLY A 23 11.44 5.95 -1.20
CA GLY A 23 10.01 6.17 -1.02
C GLY A 23 9.66 7.61 -0.67
N LEU A 24 10.42 8.27 0.21
CA LEU A 24 10.24 9.68 0.57
C LEU A 24 10.48 10.60 -0.64
N ILE A 25 11.53 10.31 -1.43
CA ILE A 25 11.81 11.04 -2.67
C ILE A 25 10.67 10.85 -3.67
N ALA A 26 10.18 9.62 -3.85
CA ALA A 26 9.04 9.33 -4.71
C ALA A 26 7.77 10.08 -4.24
N MET A 27 7.49 10.11 -2.94
CA MET A 27 6.36 10.86 -2.39
C MET A 27 6.50 12.36 -2.66
N ALA A 28 7.69 12.93 -2.49
CA ALA A 28 7.93 14.35 -2.79
C ALA A 28 7.70 14.68 -4.28
N ILE A 29 8.17 13.81 -5.18
CA ILE A 29 7.94 13.94 -6.63
C ILE A 29 6.45 13.79 -6.96
N SER A 30 5.78 12.81 -6.35
CA SER A 30 4.34 12.59 -6.52
C SER A 30 3.54 13.80 -6.06
N VAL A 31 3.89 14.42 -4.92
CA VAL A 31 3.23 15.66 -4.48
C VAL A 31 3.42 16.78 -5.50
N ALA A 32 4.63 16.95 -6.04
CA ALA A 32 4.91 17.99 -7.02
C ALA A 32 4.17 17.80 -8.35
N GLN A 33 3.95 16.55 -8.80
CA GLN A 33 3.31 16.24 -10.08
C GLN A 33 1.79 16.04 -9.98
N LEU A 34 1.32 15.43 -8.89
CA LEU A 34 -0.06 14.95 -8.73
C LEU A 34 -0.81 15.66 -7.60
N GLY A 35 -0.15 16.49 -6.80
CA GLY A 35 -0.74 17.16 -5.64
C GLY A 35 -0.91 16.26 -4.40
N ALA A 36 -0.48 15.00 -4.46
CA ALA A 36 -0.61 14.02 -3.38
C ALA A 36 0.61 13.07 -3.32
N PRO A 37 0.99 12.56 -2.13
CA PRO A 37 2.15 11.66 -1.98
C PRO A 37 1.96 10.28 -2.62
N LEU A 38 0.71 9.91 -2.87
CA LEU A 38 0.31 8.68 -3.53
C LEU A 38 -0.64 9.02 -4.67
N ARG A 39 -0.63 8.19 -5.71
CA ARG A 39 -1.61 8.26 -6.79
C ARG A 39 -2.96 7.72 -6.30
N LEU A 40 -3.86 8.62 -5.94
CA LEU A 40 -5.17 8.26 -5.40
C LEU A 40 -6.08 7.70 -6.50
N GLY A 41 -6.71 6.56 -6.22
CA GLY A 41 -7.59 5.89 -7.18
C GLY A 41 -9.04 6.37 -7.10
N LEU A 42 -9.94 5.61 -7.74
CA LEU A 42 -11.34 5.98 -7.96
C LEU A 42 -12.10 6.19 -6.64
N ASP A 43 -11.85 5.33 -5.66
CA ASP A 43 -12.51 5.33 -4.35
C ASP A 43 -12.29 6.61 -3.55
N PHE A 44 -11.24 7.38 -3.85
CA PHE A 44 -10.87 8.57 -3.09
C PHE A 44 -11.10 9.86 -3.86
N VAL A 45 -10.79 9.87 -5.16
CA VAL A 45 -10.95 11.05 -6.03
C VAL A 45 -12.38 11.15 -6.56
N GLY A 46 -13.11 10.04 -6.63
CA GLY A 46 -14.37 9.95 -7.37
C GLY A 46 -14.16 9.88 -8.87
N GLY A 47 -15.26 9.67 -9.59
CA GLY A 47 -15.30 9.58 -11.05
C GLY A 47 -16.05 8.34 -11.55
N THR A 48 -15.86 8.04 -12.83
CA THR A 48 -16.32 6.80 -13.44
C THR A 48 -15.15 6.11 -14.13
N ARG A 49 -14.99 4.81 -13.89
CA ARG A 49 -14.07 3.93 -14.60
C ARG A 49 -14.89 2.98 -15.47
N LEU A 50 -14.62 2.99 -16.76
CA LEU A 50 -15.17 2.01 -17.72
C LEU A 50 -14.02 1.11 -18.17
N GLN A 51 -14.13 -0.18 -17.89
CA GLN A 51 -13.27 -1.20 -18.45
C GLN A 51 -14.11 -2.04 -19.41
N LEU A 52 -13.76 -1.97 -20.68
CA LEU A 52 -14.50 -2.59 -21.79
C LEU A 52 -13.54 -3.47 -22.58
N GLU A 53 -13.94 -4.68 -22.91
CA GLU A 53 -13.20 -5.58 -23.80
C GLU A 53 -14.03 -5.83 -25.06
N ARG A 54 -13.36 -5.83 -26.22
CA ARG A 54 -14.03 -6.09 -27.49
C ARG A 54 -14.47 -7.55 -27.58
N GLU A 55 -15.64 -7.76 -28.18
CA GLU A 55 -16.16 -9.10 -28.40
C GLU A 55 -15.45 -9.75 -29.59
N CYS A 56 -14.36 -10.48 -29.33
CA CYS A 56 -13.54 -11.12 -30.37
C CYS A 56 -14.12 -12.44 -30.92
N THR A 57 -15.32 -12.84 -30.49
CA THR A 57 -16.04 -14.00 -31.06
C THR A 57 -16.64 -13.68 -32.43
N GLN A 58 -16.87 -12.40 -32.74
CA GLN A 58 -17.34 -11.95 -34.05
C GLN A 58 -16.14 -11.78 -35.01
N ALA A 59 -16.26 -12.35 -36.22
CA ALA A 59 -15.29 -12.13 -37.28
C ALA A 59 -15.17 -10.63 -37.57
N GLU A 60 -13.96 -10.15 -37.88
CA GLU A 60 -13.62 -8.74 -38.17
C GLU A 60 -13.60 -7.80 -36.94
N ASN A 61 -14.21 -8.15 -35.81
CA ASN A 61 -14.28 -7.26 -34.64
C ASN A 61 -13.00 -7.21 -33.79
N CYS A 62 -11.97 -8.00 -34.06
CA CYS A 62 -10.67 -7.90 -33.35
C CYS A 62 -9.47 -8.00 -34.31
N GLU A 63 -9.66 -7.71 -35.60
CA GLU A 63 -8.58 -7.80 -36.60
C GLU A 63 -7.47 -6.77 -36.39
N GLN A 64 -7.83 -5.61 -35.85
CA GLN A 64 -6.87 -4.53 -35.57
C GLN A 64 -6.89 -4.15 -34.09
N PRO A 65 -5.73 -3.75 -33.53
CA PRO A 65 -5.65 -3.22 -32.17
C PRO A 65 -6.48 -1.94 -32.05
N ILE A 66 -6.96 -1.65 -30.84
CA ILE A 66 -7.71 -0.41 -30.59
C ILE A 66 -6.80 0.80 -30.86
N ASP A 67 -7.23 1.67 -31.77
CA ASP A 67 -6.54 2.94 -32.02
C ASP A 67 -6.92 3.97 -30.95
N LEU A 68 -5.92 4.37 -30.16
CA LEU A 68 -6.06 5.39 -29.12
C LEU A 68 -6.51 6.75 -29.68
N ALA A 69 -6.14 7.09 -30.91
CA ALA A 69 -6.53 8.34 -31.55
C ALA A 69 -8.04 8.41 -31.78
N VAL A 70 -8.63 7.31 -32.28
CA VAL A 70 -10.08 7.19 -32.48
C VAL A 70 -10.82 7.28 -31.15
N VAL A 71 -10.33 6.60 -30.11
CA VAL A 71 -10.92 6.70 -28.77
C VAL A 71 -10.87 8.14 -28.25
N ARG A 72 -9.73 8.82 -28.38
CA ARG A 72 -9.59 10.23 -27.96
C ARG A 72 -10.54 11.16 -28.72
N GLU A 73 -10.76 10.92 -30.01
CA GLU A 73 -11.71 11.70 -30.82
C GLU A 73 -13.13 11.58 -30.26
N VAL A 74 -13.59 10.35 -29.97
CA VAL A 74 -14.90 10.10 -29.34
C VAL A 74 -15.00 10.78 -27.97
N MET A 75 -13.94 10.68 -27.15
CA MET A 75 -13.89 11.31 -25.83
C MET A 75 -13.95 12.83 -25.92
N ASN A 76 -13.28 13.44 -26.89
CA ASN A 76 -13.34 14.89 -27.14
C ASN A 76 -14.76 15.33 -27.54
N GLY A 77 -15.43 14.55 -28.40
CA GLY A 77 -16.81 14.81 -28.83
C GLY A 77 -17.83 14.83 -27.68
N GLN A 78 -17.53 14.14 -26.57
CA GLN A 78 -18.39 14.10 -25.38
C GLN A 78 -17.89 15.01 -24.24
N ASN A 79 -16.98 15.94 -24.51
CA ASN A 79 -16.39 16.83 -23.50
C ASN A 79 -15.66 16.07 -22.38
N LEU A 80 -15.05 14.94 -22.73
CA LEU A 80 -14.27 14.07 -21.85
C LEU A 80 -12.79 13.99 -22.27
N GLY A 81 -12.29 14.97 -23.02
CA GLY A 81 -10.91 14.98 -23.57
C GLY A 81 -9.79 14.92 -22.54
N ASN A 82 -10.04 15.37 -21.31
CA ASN A 82 -9.07 15.30 -20.20
C ASN A 82 -9.08 13.95 -19.46
N SER A 83 -9.81 12.96 -19.97
CA SER A 83 -9.92 11.64 -19.34
C SER A 83 -8.67 10.81 -19.57
N SER A 84 -8.31 9.99 -18.57
CA SER A 84 -7.21 9.05 -18.69
C SER A 84 -7.67 7.82 -19.47
N ILE A 85 -6.94 7.45 -20.51
CA ILE A 85 -7.24 6.30 -21.37
C ILE A 85 -6.05 5.36 -21.36
N GLN A 86 -6.29 4.08 -21.08
CA GLN A 86 -5.29 3.02 -21.09
C GLN A 86 -5.80 1.84 -21.92
N ILE A 87 -4.97 1.36 -22.83
CA ILE A 87 -5.25 0.16 -23.62
C ILE A 87 -4.54 -1.01 -22.95
N LEU A 88 -5.26 -2.10 -22.72
CA LEU A 88 -4.85 -3.28 -22.00
C LEU A 88 -5.08 -4.54 -22.87
N GLY A 89 -4.57 -5.68 -22.39
CA GLY A 89 -4.68 -6.97 -23.06
C GLY A 89 -3.54 -7.25 -24.04
N LYS A 90 -3.23 -8.54 -24.25
CA LYS A 90 -2.11 -8.97 -25.11
C LYS A 90 -2.24 -8.49 -26.55
N ASP A 91 -3.47 -8.39 -27.04
CA ASP A 91 -3.79 -7.96 -28.41
C ASP A 91 -4.39 -6.55 -28.47
N GLN A 92 -4.26 -5.76 -27.39
CA GLN A 92 -4.76 -4.38 -27.30
C GLN A 92 -6.27 -4.25 -27.57
N GLN A 93 -7.06 -5.24 -27.13
CA GLN A 93 -8.51 -5.31 -27.32
C GLN A 93 -9.31 -4.90 -26.07
N ALA A 94 -8.64 -4.61 -24.95
CA ALA A 94 -9.27 -4.09 -23.75
C ALA A 94 -8.95 -2.60 -23.58
N LEU A 95 -9.94 -1.84 -23.14
CA LEU A 95 -9.88 -0.39 -22.97
C LEU A 95 -10.32 -0.04 -21.55
N THR A 96 -9.48 0.69 -20.83
CA THR A 96 -9.83 1.29 -19.54
C THR A 96 -9.84 2.80 -19.67
N ILE A 97 -10.99 3.40 -19.38
CA ILE A 97 -11.21 4.84 -19.43
C ILE A 97 -11.58 5.33 -18.04
N ARG A 98 -10.94 6.41 -17.60
CA ARG A 98 -11.28 7.09 -16.36
C ARG A 98 -11.69 8.53 -16.64
N THR A 99 -12.90 8.87 -16.21
CA THR A 99 -13.55 10.14 -16.48
C THR A 99 -13.99 10.81 -15.18
N LYS A 100 -14.51 12.04 -15.30
CA LYS A 100 -15.41 12.60 -14.27
C LYS A 100 -16.60 11.66 -14.03
N THR A 101 -17.31 11.84 -12.93
CA THR A 101 -18.52 11.04 -12.63
C THR A 101 -19.52 11.22 -13.76
N LEU A 102 -19.97 10.11 -14.33
CA LEU A 102 -20.98 10.06 -15.39
C LEU A 102 -22.29 9.50 -14.85
N ASP A 103 -23.42 10.05 -15.28
CA ASP A 103 -24.71 9.43 -15.03
C ASP A 103 -24.94 8.20 -15.94
N VAL A 104 -26.08 7.52 -15.81
CA VAL A 104 -26.37 6.30 -16.57
C VAL A 104 -26.56 6.61 -18.06
N GLU A 105 -27.09 7.78 -18.40
CA GLU A 105 -27.38 8.18 -19.77
C GLU A 105 -26.10 8.58 -20.49
N GLU A 106 -25.26 9.42 -19.88
CA GLU A 106 -23.91 9.77 -20.36
C GLU A 106 -23.05 8.52 -20.57
N ARG A 107 -23.10 7.55 -19.64
CA ARG A 107 -22.39 6.26 -19.78
C ARG A 107 -22.86 5.48 -21.00
N THR A 108 -24.17 5.40 -21.19
CA THR A 108 -24.77 4.66 -22.31
C THR A 108 -24.43 5.32 -23.64
N GLN A 109 -24.48 6.65 -23.70
CA GLN A 109 -24.08 7.44 -24.87
C GLN A 109 -22.59 7.26 -25.19
N LEU A 110 -21.72 7.25 -24.18
CA LEU A 110 -20.29 7.01 -24.34
C LEU A 110 -20.02 5.60 -24.89
N GLN A 111 -20.61 4.57 -24.27
CA GLN A 111 -20.43 3.20 -24.70
C GLN A 111 -20.93 2.97 -26.13
N THR A 112 -22.05 3.60 -26.50
CA THR A 112 -22.61 3.52 -27.85
C THR A 112 -21.71 4.22 -28.88
N ALA A 113 -21.20 5.41 -28.56
CA ALA A 113 -20.31 6.13 -29.46
C ALA A 113 -18.97 5.38 -29.67
N LEU A 114 -18.45 4.77 -28.60
CA LEU A 114 -17.27 3.92 -28.68
C LEU A 114 -17.56 2.67 -29.52
N SER A 115 -18.69 1.99 -29.30
CA SER A 115 -18.99 0.74 -30.02
C SER A 115 -19.17 0.96 -31.52
N GLN A 116 -19.73 2.11 -31.91
CA GLN A 116 -19.87 2.50 -33.32
C GLN A 116 -18.53 2.76 -34.02
N LYS A 117 -17.49 3.16 -33.28
CA LYS A 117 -16.20 3.58 -33.86
C LYS A 117 -15.11 2.52 -33.76
N ILE A 118 -15.10 1.75 -32.66
CA ILE A 118 -14.06 0.78 -32.38
C ILE A 118 -14.59 -0.66 -32.25
N GLY A 119 -15.87 -0.90 -32.56
CA GLY A 119 -16.46 -2.24 -32.61
C GLY A 119 -17.24 -2.63 -31.35
N THR A 120 -17.91 -3.77 -31.38
CA THR A 120 -18.78 -4.21 -30.28
C THR A 120 -17.98 -4.68 -29.07
N PHE A 121 -18.47 -4.34 -27.87
CA PHE A 121 -17.88 -4.78 -26.61
C PHE A 121 -18.66 -5.97 -26.05
N ASP A 122 -17.95 -6.89 -25.39
CA ASP A 122 -18.57 -7.99 -24.67
C ASP A 122 -19.26 -7.45 -23.40
N PRO A 123 -20.59 -7.56 -23.26
CA PRO A 123 -21.32 -7.11 -22.08
C PRO A 123 -20.90 -7.82 -20.79
N GLN A 124 -20.39 -9.05 -20.86
CA GLN A 124 -19.98 -9.82 -19.68
C GLN A 124 -18.62 -9.38 -19.15
N SER A 125 -17.75 -8.88 -20.02
CA SER A 125 -16.44 -8.33 -19.66
C SER A 125 -16.50 -6.90 -19.11
N ALA A 126 -17.60 -6.18 -19.36
CA ALA A 126 -17.73 -4.77 -19.05
C ALA A 126 -17.80 -4.52 -17.53
N GLN A 127 -16.79 -3.82 -16.99
CA GLN A 127 -16.78 -3.37 -15.60
C GLN A 127 -16.92 -1.85 -15.56
N ILE A 128 -17.98 -1.38 -14.92
CA ILE A 128 -18.28 0.04 -14.77
C ILE A 128 -18.36 0.38 -13.29
N ASP A 129 -17.31 1.03 -12.79
CA ASP A 129 -17.27 1.53 -11.42
C ASP A 129 -17.57 3.02 -11.41
N THR A 130 -18.44 3.47 -10.52
CA THR A 130 -18.73 4.90 -10.36
C THR A 130 -18.75 5.25 -8.89
N VAL A 131 -17.94 6.25 -8.52
CA VAL A 131 -17.88 6.78 -7.17
C VAL A 131 -18.19 8.27 -7.24
N GLY A 132 -19.17 8.70 -6.45
CA GLY A 132 -19.52 10.11 -6.35
C GLY A 132 -18.42 10.92 -5.65
N PRO A 133 -18.23 12.20 -6.00
CA PRO A 133 -17.15 13.03 -5.43
C PRO A 133 -17.27 13.20 -3.91
N THR A 134 -18.49 13.27 -3.38
CA THR A 134 -18.75 13.37 -1.94
C THR A 134 -18.38 12.09 -1.19
N LEU A 135 -18.79 10.94 -1.73
CA LEU A 135 -18.48 9.63 -1.17
C LEU A 135 -16.97 9.38 -1.18
N GLY A 136 -16.28 9.73 -2.28
CA GLY A 136 -14.84 9.54 -2.38
C GLY A 136 -14.05 10.33 -1.33
N GLN A 137 -14.41 11.60 -1.14
CA GLN A 137 -13.80 12.42 -0.09
C GLN A 137 -14.11 11.89 1.32
N GLN A 138 -15.34 11.42 1.55
CA GLN A 138 -15.71 10.81 2.83
C GLN A 138 -14.92 9.53 3.10
N LEU A 139 -14.74 8.67 2.09
CA LEU A 139 -13.93 7.44 2.21
C LEU A 139 -12.47 7.75 2.51
N LEU A 140 -11.88 8.75 1.85
CA LEU A 140 -10.51 9.17 2.11
C LEU A 140 -10.35 9.67 3.57
N VAL A 141 -11.23 10.57 4.02
CA VAL A 141 -11.15 11.12 5.38
C VAL A 141 -11.37 10.03 6.42
N SER A 142 -12.36 9.16 6.20
CA SER A 142 -12.66 8.04 7.12
C SER A 142 -11.50 7.05 7.20
N GLY A 143 -10.85 6.75 6.07
CA GLY A 143 -9.67 5.88 6.01
C GLY A 143 -8.48 6.47 6.75
N LEU A 144 -8.19 7.77 6.55
CA LEU A 144 -7.12 8.48 7.28
C LEU A 144 -7.40 8.53 8.78
N LEU A 145 -8.65 8.83 9.17
CA LEU A 145 -9.05 8.83 10.58
C LEU A 145 -8.91 7.44 11.21
N ALA A 146 -9.32 6.38 10.50
CA ALA A 146 -9.15 5.00 10.98
C ALA A 146 -7.67 4.65 11.21
N LEU A 147 -6.78 5.04 10.29
CA LEU A 147 -5.33 4.85 10.45
C LEU A 147 -4.78 5.59 11.66
N ILE A 148 -5.12 6.87 11.84
CA ILE A 148 -4.66 7.68 12.98
C ILE A 148 -5.18 7.09 14.30
N LEU A 149 -6.46 6.71 14.36
CA LEU A 149 -7.07 6.11 15.54
C LEU A 149 -6.45 4.75 15.87
N ALA A 150 -6.15 3.92 14.87
CA ALA A 150 -5.46 2.66 15.06
C ALA A 150 -4.05 2.88 15.64
N LEU A 151 -3.27 3.78 15.04
CA LEU A 151 -1.92 4.13 15.52
C LEU A 151 -1.94 4.66 16.96
N ALA A 152 -2.88 5.56 17.28
CA ALA A 152 -3.04 6.10 18.62
C ALA A 152 -3.47 5.03 19.63
N GLY A 153 -4.46 4.19 19.27
CA GLY A 153 -4.94 3.10 20.10
C GLY A 153 -3.85 2.07 20.41
N ILE A 154 -3.04 1.71 19.41
CA ILE A 154 -1.88 0.84 19.58
C ILE A 154 -0.85 1.48 20.51
N PHE A 155 -0.52 2.75 20.32
CA PHE A 155 0.42 3.45 21.18
C PHE A 155 -0.04 3.48 22.64
N ILE A 156 -1.33 3.77 22.88
CA ILE A 156 -1.94 3.74 24.21
C ILE A 156 -1.88 2.32 24.79
N TYR A 157 -2.30 1.31 24.03
CA TYR A 157 -2.27 -0.09 24.46
C TYR A 157 -0.86 -0.52 24.88
N LEU A 158 0.16 -0.25 24.04
CA LEU A 158 1.54 -0.60 24.34
C LEU A 158 2.07 0.15 25.56
N SER A 159 1.66 1.41 25.75
CA SER A 159 2.05 2.21 26.90
C SER A 159 1.49 1.67 28.23
N ILE A 160 0.30 1.06 28.21
CA ILE A 160 -0.31 0.43 29.38
C ILE A 160 0.25 -0.99 29.60
N ARG A 161 0.41 -1.76 28.51
CA ARG A 161 0.84 -3.16 28.54
C ARG A 161 2.33 -3.32 28.88
N PHE A 162 3.16 -2.36 28.47
CA PHE A 162 4.62 -2.33 28.65
C PHE A 162 5.07 -1.01 29.33
N GLN A 163 6.38 -0.75 29.36
CA GLN A 163 6.90 0.55 29.79
C GLN A 163 6.86 1.54 28.61
N PHE A 164 6.74 2.83 28.92
CA PHE A 164 6.70 3.90 27.92
C PHE A 164 7.85 3.83 26.90
N ASP A 165 9.07 3.54 27.36
CA ASP A 165 10.22 3.39 26.46
C ASP A 165 9.98 2.29 25.41
N TYR A 166 9.48 1.13 25.82
CA TYR A 166 9.16 0.04 24.90
C TYR A 166 8.07 0.43 23.91
N ALA A 167 7.02 1.11 24.39
CA ALA A 167 5.93 1.59 23.56
C ALA A 167 6.40 2.57 22.49
N LEU A 168 7.28 3.51 22.86
CA LEU A 168 7.87 4.47 21.91
C LEU A 168 8.66 3.75 20.82
N PHE A 169 9.51 2.79 21.19
CA PHE A 169 10.34 2.07 20.23
C PHE A 169 9.55 1.12 19.33
N ALA A 170 8.52 0.46 19.86
CA ALA A 170 7.58 -0.31 19.08
C ALA A 170 6.81 0.58 18.08
N PHE A 171 6.41 1.78 18.51
CA PHE A 171 5.72 2.73 17.65
C PHE A 171 6.60 3.23 16.51
N VAL A 172 7.89 3.50 16.74
CA VAL A 172 8.79 3.88 15.64
C VAL A 172 9.05 2.73 14.69
N ALA A 173 9.15 1.49 15.17
CA ALA A 173 9.26 0.31 14.32
C ALA A 173 8.02 0.15 13.42
N LEU A 174 6.84 0.40 13.97
CA LEU A 174 5.58 0.38 13.24
C LEU A 174 5.50 1.51 12.19
N LEU A 175 5.92 2.73 12.55
CA LEU A 175 5.98 3.85 11.61
C LEU A 175 6.93 3.53 10.45
N HIS A 176 8.06 2.87 10.73
CA HIS A 176 8.99 2.39 9.72
C HIS A 176 8.32 1.42 8.73
N ASP A 177 7.57 0.43 9.20
CA ASP A 177 6.88 -0.53 8.33
C ASP A 177 5.83 0.14 7.44
N VAL A 178 5.05 1.07 8.02
CA VAL A 178 4.06 1.86 7.28
C VAL A 178 4.73 2.76 6.23
N LEU A 179 5.86 3.40 6.58
CA LEU A 179 6.62 4.24 5.64
C LEU A 179 7.19 3.44 4.47
N ILE A 180 7.66 2.22 4.71
CA ILE A 180 8.11 1.33 3.63
C ILE A 180 6.93 0.98 2.72
N ALA A 181 5.80 0.55 3.29
CA ALA A 181 4.62 0.18 2.50
C ALA A 181 4.12 1.35 1.64
N ILE A 182 3.96 2.54 2.24
CA ILE A 182 3.55 3.76 1.53
C ILE A 182 4.60 4.16 0.49
N GLY A 183 5.88 4.12 0.84
CA GLY A 183 6.99 4.48 -0.05
C GLY A 183 7.05 3.61 -1.31
N ILE A 184 6.87 2.29 -1.17
CA ILE A 184 6.81 1.37 -2.31
C ILE A 184 5.62 1.70 -3.21
N PHE A 185 4.42 1.93 -2.66
CA PHE A 185 3.25 2.29 -3.46
C PHE A 185 3.39 3.67 -4.12
N SER A 186 4.12 4.61 -3.51
CA SER A 186 4.45 5.89 -4.15
C SER A 186 5.35 5.69 -5.36
N ILE A 187 6.40 4.86 -5.24
CA ILE A 187 7.29 4.51 -6.36
C ILE A 187 6.49 3.82 -7.48
N LEU A 188 5.66 2.83 -7.15
CA LEU A 188 4.82 2.13 -8.12
C LEU A 188 3.79 3.06 -8.79
N GLY A 189 3.27 4.05 -8.06
CA GLY A 189 2.36 5.05 -8.60
C GLY A 189 3.01 5.97 -9.64
N LEU A 190 4.29 6.31 -9.45
CA LEU A 190 5.08 7.10 -10.40
C LEU A 190 5.55 6.27 -11.60
N VAL A 191 6.06 5.07 -11.36
CA VAL A 191 6.71 4.25 -12.40
C VAL A 191 5.70 3.45 -13.22
N LEU A 192 4.71 2.85 -12.57
CA LEU A 192 3.75 1.92 -13.19
C LEU A 192 2.31 2.48 -13.20
N GLY A 193 2.08 3.67 -12.64
CA GLY A 193 0.75 4.25 -12.57
C GLY A 193 -0.20 3.52 -11.61
N VAL A 194 0.32 2.72 -10.67
CA VAL A 194 -0.49 2.00 -9.68
C VAL A 194 -1.22 2.99 -8.77
N GLU A 195 -2.51 2.78 -8.60
CA GLU A 195 -3.36 3.63 -7.78
C GLU A 195 -3.65 2.99 -6.42
N VAL A 196 -3.82 3.81 -5.39
CA VAL A 196 -4.27 3.37 -4.08
C VAL A 196 -5.76 3.58 -3.90
N ASN A 197 -6.46 2.54 -3.46
CA ASN A 197 -7.91 2.50 -3.27
C ASN A 197 -8.26 2.23 -1.80
N SER A 198 -9.55 2.09 -1.46
CA SER A 198 -10.00 1.74 -0.11
C SER A 198 -9.31 0.45 0.42
N LEU A 199 -9.08 -0.53 -0.46
CA LEU A 199 -8.37 -1.77 -0.12
C LEU A 199 -6.91 -1.54 0.33
N PHE A 200 -6.25 -0.49 -0.16
CA PHE A 200 -4.91 -0.13 0.31
C PHE A 200 -4.92 0.31 1.78
N VAL A 201 -5.94 1.06 2.20
CA VAL A 201 -6.11 1.46 3.61
C VAL A 201 -6.34 0.23 4.49
N VAL A 202 -7.17 -0.72 4.03
CA VAL A 202 -7.38 -2.00 4.72
C VAL A 202 -6.05 -2.75 4.84
N ALA A 203 -5.27 -2.86 3.76
CA ALA A 203 -3.97 -3.51 3.79
C ALA A 203 -3.00 -2.85 4.77
N LEU A 204 -2.96 -1.51 4.84
CA LEU A 204 -2.16 -0.79 5.84
C LEU A 204 -2.59 -1.11 7.27
N LEU A 205 -3.89 -1.11 7.56
CA LEU A 205 -4.41 -1.49 8.88
C LEU A 205 -4.03 -2.94 9.24
N THR A 206 -4.06 -3.84 8.27
CA THR A 206 -3.63 -5.24 8.44
C THR A 206 -2.13 -5.34 8.72
N ILE A 207 -1.28 -4.64 7.96
CA ILE A 207 0.18 -4.57 8.19
C ILE A 207 0.46 -4.06 9.60
N ILE A 208 -0.21 -2.98 10.00
CA ILE A 208 -0.14 -2.40 11.34
C ILE A 208 -0.49 -3.47 12.40
N GLY A 209 -1.60 -4.19 12.22
CA GLY A 209 -2.04 -5.23 13.16
C GLY A 209 -1.02 -6.37 13.32
N PHE A 210 -0.52 -6.91 12.22
CA PHE A 210 0.50 -7.96 12.25
C PHE A 210 1.84 -7.47 12.82
N SER A 211 2.29 -6.27 12.44
CA SER A 211 3.53 -5.66 12.93
C SER A 211 3.51 -5.45 14.45
N VAL A 212 2.38 -5.00 15.01
CA VAL A 212 2.22 -4.91 16.47
C VAL A 212 2.25 -6.27 17.13
N ASN A 213 1.50 -7.24 16.60
CA ASN A 213 1.45 -8.58 17.17
C ASN A 213 2.86 -9.18 17.29
N ASP A 214 3.66 -9.06 16.23
CA ASP A 214 5.03 -9.56 16.24
C ASP A 214 5.92 -8.81 17.24
N THR A 215 5.77 -7.49 17.34
CA THR A 215 6.50 -6.68 18.32
C THR A 215 6.18 -7.08 19.76
N VAL A 216 4.91 -7.34 20.07
CA VAL A 216 4.45 -7.77 21.41
C VAL A 216 5.04 -9.13 21.78
N VAL A 217 5.00 -10.10 20.86
CA VAL A 217 5.54 -11.45 21.09
C VAL A 217 7.05 -11.40 21.36
N ILE A 218 7.80 -10.63 20.56
CA ILE A 218 9.25 -10.47 20.75
C ILE A 218 9.55 -9.78 22.09
N TYR A 219 8.80 -8.73 22.45
CA TYR A 219 9.02 -8.03 23.71
C TYR A 219 8.72 -8.88 24.94
N ASP A 220 7.64 -9.66 24.90
CA ASP A 220 7.34 -10.60 25.98
C ASP A 220 8.44 -11.66 26.10
N ARG A 221 8.96 -12.17 24.98
CA ARG A 221 10.08 -13.12 24.98
C ARG A 221 11.37 -12.50 25.52
N VAL A 222 11.69 -11.26 25.15
CA VAL A 222 12.85 -10.53 25.70
C VAL A 222 12.73 -10.41 27.21
N ARG A 223 11.55 -10.07 27.74
CA ARG A 223 11.31 -10.00 29.19
C ARG A 223 11.44 -11.36 29.87
N GLU A 224 11.01 -12.44 29.23
CA GLU A 224 11.18 -13.80 29.72
C GLU A 224 12.67 -14.16 29.83
N VAL A 225 13.45 -13.93 28.78
CA VAL A 225 14.90 -14.22 28.75
C VAL A 225 15.67 -13.39 29.78
N ILE A 226 15.31 -12.11 29.97
CA ILE A 226 15.90 -11.26 31.02
C ILE A 226 15.73 -11.88 32.42
N LYS A 227 14.57 -12.51 32.69
CA LYS A 227 14.30 -13.15 33.99
C LYS A 227 15.05 -14.47 34.16
N LEU A 228 15.22 -15.23 33.08
CA LEU A 228 15.89 -16.53 33.11
C LEU A 228 17.42 -16.41 33.14
N SER A 229 17.96 -15.37 32.52
CA SER A 229 19.40 -15.09 32.42
C SER A 229 19.75 -13.70 33.00
N PRO A 230 19.57 -13.48 34.31
CA PRO A 230 19.91 -12.20 34.92
C PRO A 230 21.42 -11.96 34.82
N GLY A 231 21.81 -10.82 34.24
CA GLY A 231 23.22 -10.41 34.09
C GLY A 231 23.83 -10.62 32.71
N GLU A 232 23.16 -11.33 31.80
CA GLU A 232 23.59 -11.42 30.40
C GLU A 232 23.55 -10.05 29.70
N HIS A 233 24.44 -9.87 28.71
CA HIS A 233 24.46 -8.63 27.93
C HIS A 233 23.20 -8.56 27.05
N ILE A 234 22.59 -7.37 26.95
CA ILE A 234 21.29 -7.17 26.29
C ILE A 234 21.26 -7.68 24.84
N ASN A 235 22.39 -7.58 24.13
CA ASN A 235 22.57 -8.17 22.81
C ASN A 235 22.30 -9.69 22.82
N GLN A 236 22.92 -10.44 23.72
CA GLN A 236 22.74 -11.89 23.82
C GLN A 236 21.29 -12.22 24.23
N ILE A 237 20.72 -11.44 25.13
CA ILE A 237 19.31 -11.58 25.54
C ILE A 237 18.38 -11.44 24.34
N VAL A 238 18.54 -10.39 23.53
CA VAL A 238 17.68 -10.18 22.36
C VAL A 238 17.93 -11.24 21.29
N GLU A 239 19.18 -11.61 21.03
CA GLU A 239 19.53 -12.66 20.08
C GLU A 239 18.92 -14.02 20.48
N ASN A 240 18.98 -14.36 21.78
CA ASN A 240 18.37 -15.57 22.32
C ASN A 240 16.85 -15.50 22.27
N ALA A 241 16.26 -14.33 22.55
CA ALA A 241 14.82 -14.13 22.48
C ALA A 241 14.30 -14.35 21.05
N VAL A 242 14.95 -13.77 20.04
CA VAL A 242 14.53 -13.90 18.63
C VAL A 242 14.71 -15.32 18.12
N ASN A 243 15.85 -15.96 18.39
CA ASN A 243 16.06 -17.35 17.99
C ASN A 243 15.02 -18.28 18.65
N ARG A 244 14.61 -18.04 19.91
CA ARG A 244 13.56 -18.83 20.58
C ARG A 244 12.15 -18.56 20.04
N SER A 245 11.83 -17.32 19.65
CA SER A 245 10.55 -17.03 19.01
C SER A 245 10.43 -17.74 17.66
N GLU A 246 11.53 -17.84 16.91
CA GLU A 246 11.54 -18.56 15.62
C GLU A 246 11.45 -20.09 15.78
N GLU A 247 12.06 -20.66 16.83
CA GLU A 247 11.92 -22.10 17.12
C GLU A 247 10.48 -22.51 17.45
N HIS A 248 9.66 -21.60 17.99
CA HIS A 248 8.26 -21.85 18.33
C HIS A 248 7.27 -21.32 17.27
N THR A 249 7.73 -20.54 16.30
CA THR A 249 6.87 -19.93 15.28
C THR A 249 7.58 -20.01 13.94
N ASN A 250 7.15 -20.95 13.10
CA ASN A 250 7.71 -21.27 11.80
C ASN A 250 7.45 -20.16 10.74
N SER A 251 7.51 -18.87 11.10
CA SER A 251 7.21 -17.74 10.22
C SER A 251 8.43 -16.83 10.02
N SER A 252 8.88 -16.76 8.77
CA SER A 252 9.97 -15.91 8.27
C SER A 252 9.71 -14.39 8.35
N HIS A 253 8.76 -13.92 9.16
CA HIS A 253 8.32 -12.53 9.22
C HIS A 253 9.07 -11.67 10.27
N TYR A 254 9.80 -12.29 11.22
CA TYR A 254 10.41 -11.59 12.37
C TYR A 254 11.69 -10.78 12.08
N TYR A 255 12.24 -10.83 10.87
CA TYR A 255 13.60 -10.34 10.60
C TYR A 255 13.77 -8.81 10.55
N GLY A 256 12.72 -8.06 10.18
CA GLY A 256 12.77 -6.60 10.08
C GLY A 256 12.60 -5.88 11.44
N LEU A 257 11.61 -6.31 12.23
CA LEU A 257 11.18 -5.67 13.47
C LEU A 257 12.18 -5.82 14.64
N THR A 258 12.94 -6.91 14.64
CA THR A 258 13.85 -7.26 15.75
C THR A 258 15.12 -6.42 15.78
N SER A 259 15.57 -5.90 14.64
CA SER A 259 16.76 -5.04 14.55
C SER A 259 16.55 -3.70 15.26
N TYR A 260 15.33 -3.16 15.21
CA TYR A 260 14.95 -1.92 15.87
C TYR A 260 14.88 -2.09 17.40
N ALA A 261 14.30 -3.19 17.89
CA ALA A 261 14.24 -3.52 19.32
C ALA A 261 15.62 -3.57 20.00
N VAL A 262 16.65 -4.11 19.33
CA VAL A 262 18.03 -4.19 19.84
C VAL A 262 18.66 -2.82 20.06
N PHE A 263 18.47 -1.87 19.13
CA PHE A 263 19.03 -0.53 19.22
C PHE A 263 18.45 0.25 20.41
N CYS A 264 17.16 0.09 20.60
CA CYS A 264 16.33 0.76 21.57
C CYS A 264 16.67 0.34 23.01
N LEU A 265 16.84 -0.95 23.23
CA LEU A 265 17.28 -1.53 24.49
C LEU A 265 18.72 -1.14 24.87
N LYS A 266 19.60 -0.93 23.89
CA LYS A 266 21.00 -0.51 24.13
C LYS A 266 21.11 0.94 24.62
N LYS A 267 20.14 1.81 24.32
CA LYS A 267 20.19 3.24 24.68
C LYS A 267 19.80 3.51 26.15
N LYS A 268 19.03 2.60 26.76
CA LYS A 268 18.56 2.72 28.16
C LYS A 268 19.67 2.46 29.18
N LYS A 269 20.56 1.47 28.93
CA LYS A 269 21.68 1.12 29.83
C LYS A 269 22.92 2.04 29.76
N LYS A 270 22.88 3.10 28.94
CA LYS A 270 23.93 4.14 28.92
C LYS A 270 23.58 5.34 29.82
N LYS A 271 22.39 5.34 30.43
CA LYS A 271 21.88 6.40 31.31
C LYS A 271 21.69 5.95 32.77
N GLU A 272 22.02 4.68 33.08
CA GLU A 272 22.21 4.14 34.43
C GLU A 272 23.66 3.70 34.55
#